data_AF-X1CQ84-F1
#
_entry.id   AF-X1CQ84-F1
#
_cell.length_a   1.000
_cell.length_b   1.000
_cell.length_c   1.000
_cell.angle_alpha   90.00
_cell.angle_beta   90.00
_cell.angle_gamma   90.00
#
_symmetry.space_group_name_H-M   'P 1'
#
loop_
_entity.id
_entity.type
_entity.pdbx_description
1 polymer ?
#
loop_
_entity_poly.entity_id
_entity_poly.type
_entity_poly.pdbx_seq_one_letter_code
_entity_poly.pdbx_strand_id
1 'polypeptide(L)'
;NEIHDTPKSILIIEIPNSYLKPHMSTIEKKFYKRFQNQATAMNEMEVNDSYKRRYTGYQEVENYVNKLLSANIEEEIILGQIIVIPTLGSHMIDTSRMEDFSWMDKIILEPKIQQRYPLLNRTPSPRGIKCQIDEGNKYFQKLEIHRNGCVHFISSRFSDYYRYSGPEGIPIFLDFMYCIKLLQTLQVASTLYKKYNYFGDIRIICNLQSLENTNLLKGNGRLEVLRGPCQIDKSTITREVSSLLLDFQREYIASGIMNEVYNSYGEWKCNYFDDKGKLIEDKLF
;
A
#
# COMPACT_ATOMS: atom_id res chain seq x y z
N ASN A 1 -1.62 43.47 36.35
CA ASN A 1 -2.55 42.95 35.32
C ASN A 1 -2.10 41.57 34.91
N GLU A 2 -2.49 40.57 35.70
CA GLU A 2 -2.26 39.16 35.39
C GLU A 2 -3.31 38.72 34.37
N ILE A 3 -2.87 38.33 33.17
CA ILE A 3 -3.74 37.70 32.17
C ILE A 3 -3.85 36.23 32.57
N HIS A 4 -5.00 35.84 33.13
CA HIS A 4 -5.36 34.44 33.31
C HIS A 4 -5.52 33.79 31.93
N ASP A 5 -4.50 33.04 31.50
CA ASP A 5 -4.62 32.13 30.36
C ASP A 5 -5.50 30.94 30.77
N THR A 6 -6.81 31.06 30.56
CA THR A 6 -7.71 29.91 30.69
C THR A 6 -7.29 28.81 29.72
N PRO A 7 -7.18 27.54 30.14
CA PRO A 7 -6.84 26.45 29.24
C PRO A 7 -7.92 26.33 28.16
N LYS A 8 -7.55 26.62 26.90
CA LYS A 8 -8.42 26.50 25.74
C LYS A 8 -8.32 25.07 25.19
N SER A 9 -9.44 24.38 25.11
CA SER A 9 -9.54 23.13 24.35
C SER A 9 -9.88 23.47 22.90
N ILE A 10 -9.08 22.99 21.96
CA ILE A 10 -9.30 23.16 20.52
C ILE A 10 -9.77 21.81 19.96
N LEU A 11 -10.94 21.79 19.32
CA LEU A 11 -11.41 20.65 18.55
C LEU A 11 -11.08 20.90 17.08
N ILE A 12 -10.26 20.03 16.51
CA ILE A 12 -9.93 20.04 15.08
C ILE A 12 -10.73 18.92 14.41
N ILE A 13 -11.59 19.28 13.46
CA ILE A 13 -12.37 18.34 12.66
C ILE A 13 -11.91 18.46 11.21
N GLU A 14 -11.33 17.38 10.69
CA GLU A 14 -10.97 17.27 9.28
C GLU A 14 -11.97 16.37 8.58
N ILE A 15 -12.65 16.92 7.56
CA ILE A 15 -13.60 16.18 6.74
C ILE A 15 -12.95 15.93 5.37
N PRO A 16 -12.49 14.70 5.07
CA PRO A 16 -11.91 14.40 3.77
C PRO A 16 -12.98 14.50 2.68
N ASN A 17 -12.58 14.73 1.43
CA ASN A 17 -13.52 14.61 0.32
C ASN A 17 -13.98 13.14 0.22
N SER A 18 -15.29 12.88 0.34
CA SER A 18 -15.83 11.53 0.19
C SER A 18 -15.58 11.00 -1.22
N TYR A 19 -15.17 9.73 -1.37
CA TYR A 19 -15.05 9.01 -2.66
C TYR A 19 -16.33 8.97 -3.49
N LEU A 20 -17.46 8.50 -2.95
CA LEU A 20 -18.64 8.19 -3.76
C LEU A 20 -19.51 9.40 -4.08
N LYS A 21 -19.66 10.34 -3.14
CA LYS A 21 -20.65 11.43 -3.26
C LYS A 21 -20.09 12.75 -2.74
N PRO A 22 -20.44 13.91 -3.32
CA PRO A 22 -20.24 15.17 -2.64
C PRO A 22 -20.95 15.15 -1.28
N HIS A 23 -20.41 15.86 -0.30
CA HIS A 23 -20.98 15.89 1.04
C HIS A 23 -22.35 16.56 1.01
N MET A 24 -23.36 15.85 1.52
CA MET A 24 -24.73 16.34 1.61
C MET A 24 -25.04 16.69 3.05
N SER A 25 -25.52 17.92 3.28
CA SER A 25 -26.20 18.27 4.52
C SER A 25 -27.50 17.46 4.61
N THR A 26 -27.63 16.58 5.59
CA THR A 26 -28.85 15.79 5.79
C THR A 26 -30.02 16.64 6.26
N ILE A 27 -29.74 17.74 6.96
CA ILE A 27 -30.74 18.70 7.45
C ILE A 27 -31.36 19.45 6.27
N GLU A 28 -30.53 19.99 5.39
CA GLU A 28 -30.97 20.85 4.29
C GLU A 28 -31.18 20.10 2.98
N LYS A 29 -30.78 18.82 2.93
CA LYS A 29 -30.78 17.95 1.73
C LYS A 29 -30.07 18.60 0.53
N LYS A 30 -29.00 19.35 0.80
CA LYS A 30 -28.20 20.08 -0.21
C LYS A 30 -26.74 19.65 -0.17
N PHE A 31 -26.10 19.70 -1.34
CA PHE A 31 -24.67 19.48 -1.47
C PHE A 31 -23.92 20.80 -1.32
N TYR A 32 -22.76 20.76 -0.68
CA TYR A 32 -21.95 21.95 -0.43
C TYR A 32 -20.52 21.78 -0.92
N LYS A 33 -19.95 22.87 -1.43
CA LYS A 33 -18.52 23.02 -1.71
C LYS A 33 -17.93 24.12 -0.83
N ARG A 34 -16.63 24.03 -0.55
CA ARG A 34 -15.90 25.12 0.09
C ARG A 34 -15.45 26.10 -0.98
N PHE A 35 -15.85 27.36 -0.85
CA PHE A 35 -15.41 28.46 -1.71
C PHE A 35 -15.07 29.65 -0.80
N GLN A 36 -13.84 30.17 -0.90
CA GLN A 36 -13.38 31.31 -0.10
C GLN A 36 -13.67 31.17 1.42
N ASN A 37 -13.38 30.00 1.98
CA ASN A 37 -13.66 29.66 3.40
C ASN A 37 -15.13 29.67 3.82
N GLN A 38 -16.06 29.70 2.87
CA GLN A 38 -17.49 29.56 3.12
C GLN A 38 -18.03 28.26 2.52
N ALA A 39 -19.09 27.73 3.12
CA ALA A 39 -19.86 26.64 2.54
C ALA A 39 -20.88 27.24 1.55
N THR A 40 -20.72 26.90 0.27
CA THR A 40 -21.64 27.35 -0.80
C THR A 40 -22.41 26.15 -1.33
N ALA A 41 -23.73 26.29 -1.42
CA ALA A 41 -24.58 25.24 -1.98
C ALA A 41 -24.21 25.01 -3.46
N MET A 42 -24.05 23.75 -3.83
CA MET A 42 -23.80 23.34 -5.20
C MET A 42 -25.11 23.29 -5.97
N ASN A 43 -25.08 23.72 -7.24
CA ASN A 43 -26.19 23.49 -8.16
C ASN A 43 -26.12 22.06 -8.75
N GLU A 44 -27.19 21.62 -9.42
CA GLU A 44 -27.27 20.27 -9.99
C GLU A 44 -26.15 19.96 -11.00
N MET A 45 -25.77 20.96 -11.82
CA MET A 45 -24.68 20.80 -12.79
C MET A 45 -23.35 20.58 -12.09
N GLU A 46 -23.06 21.34 -11.03
CA GLU A 46 -21.85 21.19 -10.22
C GLU A 46 -21.80 19.85 -9.49
N VAL A 47 -22.95 19.37 -9.01
CA VAL A 47 -23.07 18.03 -8.39
C VAL A 47 -22.77 16.97 -9.45
N ASN A 48 -23.41 17.03 -10.62
CA ASN A 48 -23.20 16.09 -11.72
C ASN A 48 -21.74 16.10 -12.20
N ASP A 49 -21.15 17.28 -12.39
CA ASP A 49 -19.75 17.42 -12.77
C ASP A 49 -18.81 16.84 -11.70
N SER A 50 -19.13 16.99 -10.42
CA SER A 50 -18.37 16.38 -9.33
C SER A 50 -18.38 14.85 -9.45
N TYR A 51 -19.54 14.25 -9.69
CA TYR A 51 -19.66 12.81 -9.93
C TYR A 51 -18.88 12.35 -11.16
N LYS A 52 -19.03 13.05 -12.29
CA LYS A 52 -18.32 12.73 -13.54
C LYS A 52 -16.81 12.77 -13.36
N ARG A 53 -16.27 13.85 -12.78
CA ARG A 53 -14.82 13.98 -12.54
C ARG A 53 -14.26 12.83 -11.69
N ARG A 54 -15.01 12.39 -10.67
CA ARG A 54 -14.61 11.27 -9.83
C ARG A 54 -14.64 9.94 -10.57
N TYR A 55 -15.68 9.69 -11.36
CA TYR A 55 -15.78 8.49 -12.19
C TYR A 55 -14.65 8.43 -13.22
N THR A 56 -14.38 9.53 -13.92
CA THR A 56 -13.25 9.63 -14.85
C THR A 56 -11.92 9.42 -14.14
N GLY A 57 -11.71 10.05 -12.98
CA GLY A 57 -10.50 9.85 -12.17
C GLY A 57 -10.30 8.39 -11.76
N TYR A 58 -11.38 7.69 -11.40
CA TYR A 58 -11.34 6.25 -11.09
C TYR A 58 -10.89 5.42 -12.30
N GLN A 59 -11.47 5.68 -13.48
CA GLN A 59 -11.08 4.99 -14.71
C GLN A 59 -9.63 5.27 -15.09
N GLU A 60 -9.15 6.50 -14.90
CA GLU A 60 -7.75 6.85 -15.11
C GLU A 60 -6.82 6.09 -14.15
N VAL A 61 -7.19 5.99 -12.87
CA VAL A 61 -6.45 5.20 -11.87
C VAL A 61 -6.43 3.72 -12.23
N GLU A 62 -7.56 3.13 -12.62
CA GLU A 62 -7.62 1.73 -13.09
C GLU A 62 -6.72 1.49 -14.30
N ASN A 63 -6.84 2.34 -15.33
CA ASN A 63 -6.01 2.26 -16.52
C ASN A 63 -4.52 2.41 -16.18
N TYR A 64 -4.21 3.25 -15.20
CA TYR A 64 -2.86 3.45 -14.72
C TYR A 64 -2.31 2.22 -13.99
N VAL A 65 -3.09 1.64 -13.07
CA VAL A 65 -2.72 0.43 -12.33
C VAL A 65 -2.53 -0.74 -13.29
N ASN A 66 -3.43 -0.93 -14.25
CA ASN A 66 -3.30 -2.00 -15.26
C ASN A 66 -1.99 -1.90 -16.06
N LYS A 67 -1.54 -0.68 -16.38
CA LYS A 67 -0.22 -0.45 -17.02
C LYS A 67 0.96 -0.76 -16.11
N LEU A 68 0.81 -0.65 -14.79
CA LEU A 68 1.87 -1.02 -13.84
C LEU A 68 1.95 -2.54 -13.61
N LEU A 69 0.79 -3.21 -13.64
CA LEU A 69 0.67 -4.65 -13.45
C LEU A 69 1.02 -5.47 -14.70
N SER A 70 1.10 -4.84 -15.88
CA SER A 70 1.42 -5.52 -17.16
C SER A 70 2.91 -5.80 -17.35
N ALA A 71 3.75 -5.62 -16.33
CA ALA A 71 5.16 -5.99 -16.41
C ALA A 71 5.28 -7.52 -16.32
N ASN A 72 5.64 -8.16 -17.44
CA ASN A 72 5.94 -9.59 -17.47
C ASN A 72 7.34 -9.83 -16.88
N ILE A 73 7.45 -10.82 -15.99
CA ILE A 73 8.72 -11.29 -15.44
C ILE A 73 8.82 -12.79 -15.68
N GLU A 74 10.05 -13.30 -15.76
CA GLU A 74 10.40 -14.70 -15.94
C GLU A 74 9.67 -15.60 -14.93
N GLU A 75 9.16 -16.74 -15.41
CA GLU A 75 8.20 -17.62 -14.73
C GLU A 75 8.72 -18.28 -13.44
N GLU A 76 10.03 -18.27 -13.19
CA GLU A 76 10.66 -19.01 -12.08
C GLU A 76 10.69 -18.28 -10.74
N ILE A 77 10.31 -16.99 -10.69
CA ILE A 77 10.51 -16.17 -9.49
C ILE A 77 9.19 -15.52 -9.07
N ILE A 78 8.77 -15.76 -7.82
CA ILE A 78 7.59 -15.08 -7.26
C ILE A 78 7.84 -13.56 -7.25
N LEU A 79 7.08 -12.87 -8.09
CA LEU A 79 7.06 -11.42 -8.16
C LEU A 79 5.95 -10.90 -7.25
N GLY A 80 6.32 -10.02 -6.31
CA GLY A 80 5.36 -9.28 -5.51
C GLY A 80 5.41 -7.80 -5.82
N GLN A 81 4.24 -7.23 -6.08
CA GLN A 81 4.01 -5.81 -6.25
C GLN A 81 3.04 -5.30 -5.19
N ILE A 82 3.32 -4.11 -4.68
CA ILE A 82 2.50 -3.41 -3.69
C ILE A 82 2.37 -1.98 -4.19
N ILE A 83 1.15 -1.60 -4.59
CA ILE A 83 0.82 -0.30 -5.15
C ILE A 83 -0.12 0.40 -4.18
N VAL A 84 0.23 1.60 -3.75
CA VAL A 84 -0.64 2.47 -2.96
C VAL A 84 -0.83 3.76 -3.74
N ILE A 85 -2.04 4.02 -4.20
CA ILE A 85 -2.33 5.13 -5.13
C ILE A 85 -3.55 5.94 -4.66
N PRO A 86 -3.49 7.28 -4.69
CA PRO A 86 -4.67 8.14 -4.52
C PRO A 86 -5.78 7.79 -5.52
N THR A 87 -7.03 7.65 -5.07
CA THR A 87 -8.16 7.43 -5.97
C THR A 87 -8.57 8.70 -6.72
N LEU A 88 -8.20 9.86 -6.17
CA LEU A 88 -8.42 11.18 -6.74
C LEU A 88 -7.12 11.99 -6.59
N GLY A 89 -6.45 12.26 -7.70
CA GLY A 89 -5.27 13.11 -7.74
C GLY A 89 -5.61 14.47 -8.33
N SER A 90 -5.50 15.55 -7.57
CA SER A 90 -5.59 16.92 -8.10
C SER A 90 -4.24 17.63 -8.13
N HIS A 91 -3.22 17.12 -7.41
CA HIS A 91 -1.91 17.79 -7.27
C HIS A 91 -0.79 16.82 -7.62
N MET A 92 0.06 17.25 -8.54
CA MET A 92 1.27 16.51 -8.89
C MET A 92 2.38 16.84 -7.90
N ILE A 93 3.05 15.80 -7.42
CA ILE A 93 4.27 15.91 -6.64
C ILE A 93 5.40 16.36 -7.56
N ASP A 94 6.05 17.47 -7.22
CA ASP A 94 7.28 17.87 -7.87
C ASP A 94 8.39 16.88 -7.52
N THR A 95 9.00 16.32 -8.57
CA THR A 95 10.07 15.31 -8.50
C THR A 95 11.35 15.81 -9.15
N SER A 96 11.41 17.11 -9.46
CA SER A 96 12.56 17.75 -10.14
C SER A 96 13.78 17.93 -9.23
N ARG A 97 13.58 17.94 -7.91
CA ARG A 97 14.62 18.18 -6.90
C ARG A 97 14.72 17.00 -5.94
N MET A 98 15.92 16.46 -5.78
CA MET A 98 16.15 15.30 -4.91
C MET A 98 16.03 15.68 -3.43
N GLU A 99 16.37 16.92 -3.08
CA GLU A 99 16.40 17.44 -1.71
C GLU A 99 15.00 17.44 -1.07
N ASP A 100 13.96 17.60 -1.88
CA ASP A 100 12.56 17.56 -1.45
C ASP A 100 12.14 16.19 -0.90
N PHE A 101 12.94 15.15 -1.17
CA PHE A 101 12.74 13.78 -0.73
C PHE A 101 13.65 13.38 0.44
N SER A 102 14.42 14.31 1.01
CA SER A 102 15.27 14.09 2.19
C SER A 102 14.51 13.57 3.42
N TRP A 103 13.20 13.78 3.48
CA TRP A 103 12.35 13.19 4.52
C TRP A 103 12.33 11.65 4.50
N MET A 104 12.57 11.03 3.33
CA MET A 104 12.64 9.57 3.21
C MET A 104 13.77 8.96 4.05
N ASP A 105 14.87 9.69 4.22
CA ASP A 105 16.03 9.25 5.01
C ASP A 105 15.72 9.18 6.51
N LYS A 106 14.62 9.82 6.94
CA LYS A 106 14.18 9.88 8.34
C LYS A 106 13.10 8.84 8.66
N ILE A 107 12.65 8.07 7.68
CA ILE A 107 11.63 7.04 7.91
C ILE A 107 12.27 5.88 8.66
N ILE A 108 11.82 5.67 9.90
CA ILE A 108 12.15 4.48 10.68
C ILE A 108 11.11 3.41 10.34
N LEU A 109 11.47 2.49 9.46
CA LEU A 109 10.57 1.41 9.03
C LEU A 109 10.38 0.37 10.12
N GLU A 110 9.12 0.02 10.37
CA GLU A 110 8.73 -1.07 11.25
C GLU A 110 7.97 -2.14 10.43
N PRO A 111 8.18 -3.44 10.71
CA PRO A 111 9.07 -3.98 11.75
C PRO A 111 10.56 -3.87 11.37
N LYS A 112 11.42 -3.61 12.37
CA LYS A 112 12.89 -3.59 12.25
C LYS A 112 13.47 -4.98 12.08
N ILE A 113 13.57 -5.43 10.83
CA ILE A 113 14.20 -6.71 10.47
C ILE A 113 15.41 -6.42 9.58
N GLN A 114 16.45 -7.27 9.63
CA GLN A 114 17.71 -7.11 8.86
C GLN A 114 17.52 -7.03 7.33
N GLN A 115 16.29 -7.17 6.83
CA GLN A 115 15.98 -7.11 5.41
C GLN A 115 15.94 -5.67 4.90
N ARG A 116 16.77 -5.39 3.89
CA ARG A 116 16.87 -4.08 3.26
C ARG A 116 15.59 -3.74 2.51
N TYR A 117 15.03 -2.56 2.77
CA TYR A 117 13.98 -1.94 1.94
C TYR A 117 14.62 -0.82 1.10
N PRO A 118 14.29 -0.67 -0.19
CA PRO A 118 14.91 0.32 -1.06
C PRO A 118 14.39 1.73 -0.76
N LEU A 119 14.86 2.35 0.33
CA LEU A 119 14.62 3.76 0.66
C LEU A 119 15.78 4.68 0.25
N LEU A 120 16.98 4.12 0.09
CA LEU A 120 18.20 4.86 -0.22
C LEU A 120 18.52 4.81 -1.72
N ASN A 121 19.53 5.57 -2.15
CA ASN A 121 19.99 5.63 -3.55
C ASN A 121 18.91 6.09 -4.52
N ARG A 122 18.24 7.19 -4.17
CA ARG A 122 17.21 7.85 -4.98
C ARG A 122 17.79 8.29 -6.33
N THR A 123 17.10 7.95 -7.41
CA THR A 123 17.40 8.42 -8.76
C THR A 123 16.11 8.86 -9.44
N PRO A 124 16.16 9.83 -10.37
CA PRO A 124 14.97 10.22 -11.13
C PRO A 124 14.48 9.08 -12.02
N SER A 125 13.18 9.05 -12.27
CA SER A 125 12.53 8.17 -13.26
C SER A 125 11.53 8.97 -14.10
N PRO A 126 11.09 8.46 -15.27
CA PRO A 126 10.05 9.13 -16.06
C PRO A 126 8.72 9.34 -15.30
N ARG A 127 8.45 8.55 -14.26
CA ARG A 127 7.21 8.65 -13.46
C ARG A 127 7.39 9.45 -12.17
N GLY A 128 8.63 9.64 -11.69
CA GLY A 128 8.92 10.36 -10.47
C GLY A 128 10.33 10.03 -9.95
N ILE A 129 10.42 9.38 -8.79
CA ILE A 129 11.69 8.99 -8.16
C ILE A 129 11.69 7.49 -7.92
N LYS A 130 12.82 6.84 -8.20
CA LYS A 130 13.04 5.42 -7.94
C LYS A 130 14.20 5.21 -6.97
N CYS A 131 14.05 4.22 -6.10
CA CYS A 131 15.10 3.66 -5.25
C CYS A 131 15.18 2.18 -5.61
N GLN A 132 16.38 1.67 -5.87
CA GLN A 132 16.57 0.30 -6.34
C GLN A 132 17.76 -0.35 -5.62
N ILE A 133 17.58 -1.62 -5.27
CA ILE A 133 18.64 -2.48 -4.77
C ILE A 133 18.69 -3.68 -5.71
N ASP A 134 19.80 -3.83 -6.40
CA ASP A 134 20.09 -4.98 -7.26
C ASP A 134 21.04 -5.92 -6.52
N GLU A 135 20.61 -7.17 -6.33
CA GLU A 135 21.36 -8.20 -5.58
C GLU A 135 21.79 -9.34 -6.53
N GLY A 136 22.27 -8.98 -7.72
CA GLY A 136 22.68 -9.92 -8.77
C GLY A 136 21.62 -10.11 -9.87
N ASN A 137 21.86 -11.07 -10.78
CA ASN A 137 21.11 -11.17 -12.03
C ASN A 137 19.62 -11.55 -11.89
N LYS A 138 19.19 -12.14 -10.76
CA LYS A 138 17.81 -12.63 -10.54
C LYS A 138 17.01 -11.86 -9.48
N TYR A 139 17.68 -11.13 -8.59
CA TYR A 139 17.02 -10.50 -7.44
C TYR A 139 17.10 -8.99 -7.49
N PHE A 140 15.94 -8.35 -7.52
CA PHE A 140 15.84 -6.91 -7.40
C PHE A 140 14.73 -6.51 -6.43
N GLN A 141 14.91 -5.33 -5.84
CA GLN A 141 13.90 -4.60 -5.10
C GLN A 141 13.86 -3.18 -5.63
N LYS A 142 12.67 -2.68 -5.96
CA LYS A 142 12.49 -1.31 -6.43
C LYS A 142 11.29 -0.68 -5.72
N LEU A 143 11.51 0.53 -5.22
CA LEU A 143 10.47 1.44 -4.78
C LEU A 143 10.43 2.61 -5.75
N GLU A 144 9.24 2.96 -6.24
CA GLU A 144 9.02 4.13 -7.07
C GLU A 144 7.92 5.00 -6.46
N ILE A 145 8.21 6.29 -6.27
CA ILE A 145 7.23 7.31 -5.88
C ILE A 145 6.93 8.13 -7.13
N HIS A 146 5.70 8.03 -7.62
CA HIS A 146 5.29 8.69 -8.84
C HIS A 146 4.73 10.09 -8.57
N ARG A 147 4.73 10.94 -9.60
CA ARG A 147 4.21 12.32 -9.54
C ARG A 147 2.73 12.41 -9.14
N ASN A 148 1.93 11.36 -9.35
CA ASN A 148 0.53 11.31 -8.93
C ASN A 148 0.34 10.83 -7.48
N GLY A 149 1.41 10.69 -6.69
CA GLY A 149 1.35 10.19 -5.32
C GLY A 149 1.25 8.66 -5.21
N CYS A 150 1.39 7.93 -6.32
CA CYS A 150 1.49 6.48 -6.30
C CYS A 150 2.82 6.04 -5.68
N VAL A 151 2.76 5.18 -4.67
CA VAL A 151 3.90 4.43 -4.12
C VAL A 151 3.84 3.02 -4.68
N HIS A 152 4.84 2.64 -5.44
CA HIS A 152 4.93 1.34 -6.09
C HIS A 152 6.19 0.61 -5.63
N PHE A 153 6.00 -0.42 -4.82
CA PHE A 153 7.05 -1.35 -4.44
C PHE A 153 6.94 -2.62 -5.29
N ILE A 154 8.07 -3.15 -5.73
CA ILE A 154 8.18 -4.39 -6.48
C ILE A 154 9.43 -5.16 -6.05
N SER A 155 9.30 -6.47 -5.87
CA SER A 155 10.43 -7.35 -5.59
C SER A 155 10.23 -8.76 -6.14
N SER A 156 11.33 -9.33 -6.63
CA SER A 156 11.44 -10.73 -7.03
C SER A 156 11.98 -11.63 -5.90
N ARG A 157 12.13 -11.11 -4.67
CA ARG A 157 12.74 -11.84 -3.55
C ARG A 157 11.71 -12.51 -2.64
N PHE A 158 10.62 -13.00 -3.20
CA PHE A 158 9.55 -13.67 -2.44
C PHE A 158 9.52 -15.19 -2.63
N SER A 159 10.51 -15.75 -3.32
CA SER A 159 10.66 -17.19 -3.51
C SER A 159 11.97 -17.69 -2.93
N ASP A 160 11.95 -18.94 -2.46
CA ASP A 160 13.14 -19.74 -2.13
C ASP A 160 12.83 -21.22 -2.40
N TYR A 161 13.82 -22.08 -2.23
CA TYR A 161 13.69 -23.53 -2.36
C TYR A 161 14.06 -24.22 -1.06
N TYR A 162 13.11 -24.96 -0.49
CA TYR A 162 13.38 -25.79 0.67
C TYR A 162 14.02 -27.13 0.25
N ARG A 163 15.29 -27.34 0.61
CA ARG A 163 16.10 -28.50 0.22
C ARG A 163 16.16 -29.57 1.31
N TYR A 164 15.13 -30.42 1.41
CA TYR A 164 15.14 -31.53 2.40
C TYR A 164 14.88 -32.91 1.77
N SER A 165 14.38 -32.99 0.54
CA SER A 165 13.87 -34.24 -0.04
C SER A 165 14.35 -34.55 -1.47
N GLY A 166 15.37 -33.86 -1.98
CA GLY A 166 15.95 -34.16 -3.29
C GLY A 166 16.76 -33.02 -3.89
N PRO A 167 17.36 -33.24 -5.08
CA PRO A 167 18.15 -32.21 -5.78
C PRO A 167 17.32 -31.01 -6.27
N GLU A 168 16.00 -31.14 -6.41
CA GLU A 168 15.14 -30.10 -7.02
C GLU A 168 14.54 -29.11 -6.00
N GLY A 169 14.48 -29.44 -4.70
CA GLY A 169 13.90 -28.58 -3.66
C GLY A 169 12.38 -28.33 -3.83
N ILE A 170 11.72 -27.90 -2.76
CA ILE A 170 10.30 -27.51 -2.81
C ILE A 170 10.23 -25.99 -2.94
N PRO A 171 9.58 -25.41 -3.96
CA PRO A 171 9.43 -23.97 -4.08
C PRO A 171 8.53 -23.44 -2.96
N ILE A 172 8.98 -22.42 -2.27
CA ILE A 172 8.30 -21.81 -1.14
C ILE A 172 8.06 -20.32 -1.38
N PHE A 173 6.89 -19.85 -0.95
CA PHE A 173 6.59 -18.43 -0.86
C PHE A 173 7.09 -17.89 0.49
N LEU A 174 8.00 -16.91 0.44
CA LEU A 174 8.52 -16.21 1.60
C LEU A 174 7.50 -15.15 2.07
N ASP A 175 6.37 -15.63 2.56
CA ASP A 175 5.21 -14.84 2.97
C ASP A 175 5.50 -13.85 4.10
N PHE A 176 6.39 -14.19 5.05
CA PHE A 176 6.86 -13.25 6.07
C PHE A 176 7.56 -12.03 5.44
N MET A 177 8.38 -12.25 4.41
CA MET A 177 9.05 -11.15 3.69
C MET A 177 8.03 -10.27 3.02
N TYR A 178 7.04 -10.85 2.36
CA TYR A 178 5.97 -10.11 1.72
C TYR A 178 5.18 -9.28 2.74
N CYS A 179 4.84 -9.86 3.89
CA CYS A 179 4.14 -9.18 4.98
C CYS A 179 4.92 -7.96 5.49
N ILE A 180 6.23 -8.11 5.72
CA ILE A 180 7.12 -7.01 6.13
C ILE A 180 7.13 -5.90 5.07
N LYS A 181 7.31 -6.25 3.79
CA LYS A 181 7.33 -5.27 2.69
C LYS A 181 5.99 -4.57 2.52
N LEU A 182 4.87 -5.25 2.76
CA LEU A 182 3.56 -4.64 2.79
C LEU A 182 3.46 -3.58 3.88
N LEU A 183 3.75 -3.92 5.13
CA LEU A 183 3.71 -2.98 6.25
C LEU A 183 4.62 -1.77 6.01
N GLN A 184 5.85 -2.00 5.56
CA GLN A 184 6.81 -0.95 5.26
C GLN A 184 6.34 -0.04 4.12
N THR A 185 5.76 -0.60 3.04
CA THR A 185 5.22 0.18 1.92
C THR A 185 4.03 1.03 2.34
N LEU A 186 3.13 0.49 3.16
CA LEU A 186 2.01 1.25 3.72
C LEU A 186 2.51 2.41 4.62
N GLN A 187 3.59 2.20 5.36
CA GLN A 187 4.22 3.26 6.17
C GLN A 187 4.84 4.37 5.32
N VAL A 188 5.53 4.00 4.23
CA VAL A 188 6.06 4.98 3.26
C VAL A 188 4.93 5.79 2.63
N ALA A 189 3.85 5.14 2.23
CA ALA A 189 2.67 5.81 1.68
C ALA A 189 2.01 6.78 2.67
N SER A 190 1.81 6.35 3.94
CA SER A 190 1.34 7.24 5.01
C SER A 190 2.23 8.48 5.15
N THR A 191 3.55 8.30 5.18
CA THR A 191 4.49 9.41 5.34
C THR A 191 4.44 10.37 4.15
N LEU A 192 4.34 9.83 2.93
CA LEU A 192 4.17 10.61 1.71
C LEU A 192 2.90 11.46 1.76
N TYR A 193 1.76 10.86 2.06
CA TYR A 193 0.48 11.57 2.08
C TYR A 193 0.44 12.66 3.14
N LYS A 194 1.02 12.42 4.31
CA LYS A 194 1.23 13.48 5.32
C LYS A 194 2.11 14.61 4.81
N LYS A 195 3.24 14.29 4.18
CA LYS A 195 4.20 15.29 3.67
C LYS A 195 3.56 16.24 2.67
N TYR A 196 2.65 15.74 1.83
CA TYR A 196 1.96 16.51 0.79
C TYR A 196 0.52 16.90 1.17
N ASN A 197 0.13 16.75 2.45
CA ASN A 197 -1.21 17.08 2.95
C ASN A 197 -2.35 16.43 2.14
N TYR A 198 -2.15 15.19 1.71
CA TYR A 198 -3.16 14.40 1.04
C TYR A 198 -4.04 13.69 2.07
N PHE A 199 -5.33 14.03 2.07
CA PHE A 199 -6.35 13.47 2.95
C PHE A 199 -7.55 13.02 2.12
N GLY A 200 -7.39 11.87 1.46
CA GLY A 200 -8.40 11.28 0.61
C GLY A 200 -8.37 9.76 0.64
N ASP A 201 -9.19 9.16 -0.20
CA ASP A 201 -9.24 7.72 -0.35
C ASP A 201 -8.09 7.24 -1.24
N ILE A 202 -7.55 6.08 -0.90
CA ILE A 202 -6.44 5.44 -1.58
C ILE A 202 -6.84 4.02 -1.94
N ARG A 203 -6.29 3.54 -3.05
CA ARG A 203 -6.34 2.14 -3.43
C ARG A 203 -5.02 1.48 -3.10
N ILE A 204 -5.09 0.36 -2.39
CA ILE A 204 -3.98 -0.54 -2.13
C ILE A 204 -4.19 -1.75 -3.02
N ILE A 205 -3.24 -2.01 -3.92
CA ILE A 205 -3.24 -3.17 -4.81
C ILE A 205 -2.01 -4.00 -4.49
N CYS A 206 -2.24 -5.27 -4.17
CA CYS A 206 -1.22 -6.27 -3.89
C CYS A 206 -1.31 -7.33 -4.98
N ASN A 207 -0.28 -7.43 -5.80
CA ASN A 207 -0.22 -8.40 -6.90
C ASN A 207 0.94 -9.37 -6.66
N LEU A 208 0.65 -10.66 -6.71
CA LEU A 208 1.60 -11.75 -6.63
C LEU A 208 1.48 -12.58 -7.91
N GLN A 209 2.61 -12.92 -8.53
CA GLN A 209 2.70 -13.75 -9.75
C GLN A 209 3.62 -14.95 -9.50
N SER A 210 3.51 -15.98 -10.34
CA SER A 210 4.30 -17.21 -10.23
C SER A 210 4.06 -17.96 -8.91
N LEU A 211 2.82 -17.93 -8.42
CA LEU A 211 2.43 -18.60 -7.17
C LEU A 211 2.15 -20.09 -7.36
N GLU A 212 1.85 -20.55 -8.57
CA GLU A 212 1.45 -21.93 -8.82
C GLU A 212 2.54 -22.91 -8.36
N ASN A 213 2.14 -24.04 -7.75
CA ASN A 213 3.05 -25.06 -7.23
C ASN A 213 3.93 -24.63 -6.03
N THR A 214 3.82 -23.39 -5.56
CA THR A 214 4.53 -22.90 -4.38
C THR A 214 3.82 -23.32 -3.09
N ASN A 215 4.55 -23.40 -1.98
CA ASN A 215 4.01 -23.80 -0.67
C ASN A 215 4.23 -22.70 0.38
N LEU A 216 3.35 -22.66 1.38
CA LEU A 216 3.55 -21.89 2.62
C LEU A 216 4.38 -22.69 3.63
N LEU A 217 5.25 -21.99 4.36
CA LEU A 217 5.93 -22.55 5.53
C LEU A 217 5.10 -22.25 6.78
N LYS A 218 4.86 -23.26 7.62
CA LYS A 218 4.22 -23.08 8.93
C LYS A 218 5.25 -23.24 10.06
N GLY A 219 5.30 -22.26 10.97
CA GLY A 219 6.09 -22.31 12.20
C GLY A 219 7.54 -21.82 12.07
N ASN A 220 8.19 -21.58 13.22
CA ASN A 220 9.58 -21.10 13.35
C ASN A 220 10.58 -22.18 12.90
N GLY A 221 10.61 -22.48 11.60
CA GLY A 221 11.59 -23.38 10.98
C GLY A 221 11.32 -24.89 11.08
N ARG A 222 10.11 -25.32 11.50
CA ARG A 222 9.71 -26.74 11.45
C ARG A 222 8.61 -26.94 10.41
N LEU A 223 8.95 -27.56 9.26
CA LEU A 223 7.99 -27.76 8.17
C LEU A 223 6.83 -28.66 8.56
N GLU A 224 5.69 -28.03 8.80
CA GLU A 224 4.44 -28.58 8.32
C GLU A 224 4.13 -27.86 7.01
N VAL A 225 4.38 -28.52 5.87
CA VAL A 225 3.85 -28.04 4.58
C VAL A 225 2.34 -28.04 4.74
N LEU A 226 1.76 -26.85 4.81
CA LEU A 226 0.32 -26.70 4.83
C LEU A 226 -0.24 -27.30 3.54
N ARG A 227 -1.30 -28.09 3.70
CA ARG A 227 -2.19 -28.60 2.64
C ARG A 227 -1.83 -28.18 1.21
N GLY A 228 -1.14 -29.05 0.47
CA GLY A 228 -0.98 -28.95 -0.99
C GLY A 228 -0.34 -27.64 -1.51
N PRO A 229 0.16 -27.66 -2.75
CA PRO A 229 0.66 -26.44 -3.38
C PRO A 229 -0.47 -25.45 -3.70
N CYS A 230 -0.12 -24.17 -3.83
CA CYS A 230 -1.00 -23.15 -4.41
C CYS A 230 -1.48 -23.58 -5.79
N GLN A 231 -2.78 -23.42 -6.04
CA GLN A 231 -3.44 -23.82 -7.30
C GLN A 231 -3.64 -22.65 -8.27
N ILE A 232 -3.26 -21.44 -7.86
CA ILE A 232 -3.38 -20.25 -8.70
C ILE A 232 -1.99 -19.70 -8.97
N ASP A 233 -1.78 -19.24 -10.20
CA ASP A 233 -0.53 -18.59 -10.61
C ASP A 233 -0.45 -17.13 -10.13
N LYS A 234 -1.59 -16.43 -10.17
CA LYS A 234 -1.67 -15.00 -9.90
C LYS A 234 -2.73 -14.67 -8.86
N SER A 235 -2.37 -13.83 -7.90
CA SER A 235 -3.29 -13.27 -6.90
C SER A 235 -3.21 -11.76 -6.92
N THR A 236 -4.32 -11.09 -7.22
CA THR A 236 -4.46 -9.63 -7.15
C THR A 236 -5.50 -9.27 -6.10
N ILE A 237 -5.06 -8.62 -5.04
CA ILE A 237 -5.89 -8.19 -3.91
C ILE A 237 -5.98 -6.67 -3.95
N THR A 238 -7.21 -6.15 -3.88
CA THR A 238 -7.48 -4.71 -3.91
C THR A 238 -8.25 -4.28 -2.66
N ARG A 239 -7.84 -3.15 -2.08
CA ARG A 239 -8.52 -2.48 -0.98
C ARG A 239 -8.65 -1.00 -1.26
N GLU A 240 -9.79 -0.42 -0.89
CA GLU A 240 -9.98 1.02 -0.88
C GLU A 240 -10.20 1.47 0.56
N VAL A 241 -9.37 2.41 1.02
CA VAL A 241 -9.37 2.89 2.41
C VAL A 241 -9.06 4.39 2.43
N SER A 242 -9.43 5.09 3.49
CA SER A 242 -8.93 6.44 3.71
C SER A 242 -7.43 6.41 3.98
N SER A 243 -6.67 7.33 3.38
CA SER A 243 -5.23 7.53 3.64
C SER A 243 -4.92 7.71 5.14
N LEU A 244 -5.85 8.27 5.91
CA LEU A 244 -5.72 8.41 7.37
C LEU A 244 -5.59 7.06 8.09
N LEU A 245 -6.27 6.02 7.59
CA LEU A 245 -6.24 4.69 8.22
C LEU A 245 -4.84 4.04 8.14
N LEU A 246 -3.98 4.49 7.22
CA LEU A 246 -2.60 4.01 7.15
C LEU A 246 -1.76 4.35 8.40
N ASP A 247 -2.19 5.31 9.21
CA ASP A 247 -1.46 5.70 10.42
C ASP A 247 -1.78 4.81 11.62
N PHE A 248 -3.06 4.52 11.83
CA PHE A 248 -3.54 3.90 13.06
C PHE A 248 -4.13 2.49 12.85
N GLN A 249 -4.45 2.12 11.61
CA GLN A 249 -4.99 0.79 11.25
C GLN A 249 -4.14 0.05 10.21
N ARG A 250 -2.89 0.46 10.01
CA ARG A 250 -1.96 -0.16 9.05
C ARG A 250 -1.89 -1.68 9.15
N GLU A 251 -1.72 -2.20 10.37
CA GLU A 251 -1.61 -3.63 10.63
C GLU A 251 -2.92 -4.36 10.33
N TYR A 252 -4.06 -3.76 10.67
CA TYR A 252 -5.37 -4.33 10.39
C TYR A 252 -5.61 -4.45 8.87
N ILE A 253 -5.22 -3.41 8.11
CA ILE A 253 -5.27 -3.43 6.65
C ILE A 253 -4.35 -4.54 6.09
N ALA A 254 -3.11 -4.61 6.58
CA ALA A 254 -2.14 -5.62 6.14
C ALA A 254 -2.61 -7.05 6.48
N SER A 255 -3.18 -7.26 7.67
CA SER A 255 -3.78 -8.53 8.09
C SER A 255 -4.88 -8.97 7.13
N GLY A 256 -5.79 -8.07 6.78
CA GLY A 256 -6.87 -8.36 5.83
C GLY A 256 -6.37 -8.72 4.44
N ILE A 257 -5.26 -8.13 3.99
CA ILE A 257 -4.61 -8.49 2.71
C ILE A 257 -3.92 -9.85 2.83
N MET A 258 -3.14 -10.08 3.89
CA MET A 258 -2.42 -11.34 4.09
C MET A 258 -3.36 -12.53 4.28
N ASN A 259 -4.54 -12.33 4.88
CA ASN A 259 -5.56 -13.37 4.94
C ASN A 259 -6.05 -13.77 3.52
N GLU A 260 -6.21 -12.81 2.60
CA GLU A 260 -6.56 -13.14 1.22
C GLU A 260 -5.43 -13.82 0.45
N VAL A 261 -4.17 -13.46 0.73
CA VAL A 261 -3.01 -14.21 0.22
C VAL A 261 -3.06 -15.65 0.72
N TYR A 262 -3.30 -15.87 2.01
CA TYR A 262 -3.41 -17.20 2.62
C TYR A 262 -4.60 -18.00 2.09
N ASN A 263 -5.72 -17.34 1.74
CA ASN A 263 -6.87 -18.01 1.12
C ASN A 263 -6.49 -18.69 -0.20
N SER A 264 -5.52 -18.14 -0.95
CA SER A 264 -4.98 -18.76 -2.18
C SER A 264 -4.31 -20.12 -1.92
N TYR A 265 -3.88 -20.36 -0.67
CA TYR A 265 -3.30 -21.61 -0.19
C TYR A 265 -4.29 -22.45 0.65
N GLY A 266 -5.59 -22.10 0.64
CA GLY A 266 -6.62 -22.83 1.37
C GLY A 266 -6.65 -22.58 2.88
N GLU A 267 -6.01 -21.50 3.35
CA GLU A 267 -5.97 -21.10 4.76
C GLU A 267 -6.77 -19.81 5.00
N TRP A 268 -7.61 -19.78 6.04
CA TRP A 268 -8.48 -18.63 6.33
C TRP A 268 -7.76 -17.43 6.93
N LYS A 269 -6.66 -17.68 7.65
CA LYS A 269 -5.99 -16.67 8.47
C LYS A 269 -4.47 -16.78 8.34
N CYS A 270 -3.86 -15.64 8.10
CA CYS A 270 -2.43 -15.44 8.24
C CYS A 270 -2.03 -15.53 9.71
N ASN A 271 -0.94 -16.22 10.00
CA ASN A 271 -0.48 -16.46 11.37
C ASN A 271 0.28 -15.27 11.97
N TYR A 272 0.75 -14.31 11.18
CA TYR A 272 1.52 -13.13 11.64
C TYR A 272 0.68 -12.11 12.42
N PHE A 273 -0.65 -12.22 12.39
CA PHE A 273 -1.54 -11.27 13.06
C PHE A 273 -2.44 -11.98 14.08
N ASP A 274 -2.83 -11.25 15.12
CA ASP A 274 -3.84 -11.70 16.07
C ASP A 274 -5.27 -11.51 15.52
N ASP A 275 -6.27 -11.94 16.29
CA ASP A 275 -7.68 -11.80 15.91
C ASP A 275 -8.17 -10.34 15.80
N LYS A 276 -7.39 -9.37 16.30
CA LYS A 276 -7.66 -7.93 16.18
C LYS A 276 -6.89 -7.30 15.02
N GLY A 277 -6.16 -8.09 14.25
CA GLY A 277 -5.33 -7.62 13.13
C GLY A 277 -4.06 -6.91 13.59
N LYS A 278 -3.59 -7.15 14.82
CA LYS A 278 -2.31 -6.63 15.32
C LYS A 278 -1.18 -7.60 15.01
N LEU A 279 -0.02 -7.04 14.66
CA LEU A 279 1.16 -7.83 14.33
C LEU A 279 1.68 -8.58 15.57
N ILE A 280 2.01 -9.85 15.40
CA ILE A 280 2.66 -10.69 16.41
C ILE A 280 4.14 -10.77 16.04
N GLU A 281 4.98 -9.89 16.62
CA GLU A 281 6.39 -9.75 16.24
C GLU A 281 7.16 -11.07 16.34
N ASP A 282 6.92 -11.86 17.37
CA ASP A 282 7.59 -13.17 17.59
C ASP A 282 7.37 -14.19 16.48
N LYS A 283 6.33 -13.99 15.64
CA LYS A 283 6.03 -14.88 14.51
C LYS A 283 6.70 -14.43 13.21
N LEU A 284 7.34 -13.28 13.19
CA LEU A 284 8.16 -12.82 12.06
C LEU A 284 9.61 -13.36 12.10
N PHE A 285 10.00 -14.06 13.17
CA PHE A 285 11.36 -14.52 13.45
C PHE A 285 11.48 -16.04 13.62
#